data_AF-A0A7J9SPW3-F1
#
_entry.id   AF-A0A7J9SPW3-F1
#
_cell.length_a   1.000
_cell.length_b   1.000
_cell.length_c   1.000
_cell.angle_alpha   90.00
_cell.angle_beta   90.00
_cell.angle_gamma   90.00
#
_symmetry.space_group_name_H-M   'P 1'
#
loop_
_entity.id
_entity.type
_entity.pdbx_description
1 polymer ?
#
loop_
_entity_poly.entity_id
_entity_poly.type
_entity_poly.pdbx_seq_one_letter_code
_entity_poly.pdbx_strand_id
1 'polypeptide(L)'
;MADTGSDAASEESDGVQYDPETTRYDIFECPDCDNVVLAVGSDEPPMSCHNQQMQRIQDTDMSVKTPDVKQVLLEAFGLPKAGLDICLCVIGEGPLSANEVADTLGYDRSTVTRYLNKLVELGLLRRSELNREGGGVVNVYHSVDLERMRRETLIGFYVWAGEAASLIEEANVTKQEYLDENPDRDLPEVFWDSFPDSDG
;
A
#
# COMPACT_ATOMS: atom_id res chain seq x y z
N MET A 1 -41.06 18.95 38.30
CA MET A 1 -39.88 19.54 37.65
C MET A 1 -38.75 18.58 37.90
N ALA A 2 -38.62 17.62 37.00
CA ALA A 2 -37.71 16.49 37.12
C ALA A 2 -36.62 16.64 36.07
N ASP A 3 -35.39 16.45 36.56
CA ASP A 3 -34.28 15.77 35.90
C ASP A 3 -33.87 16.22 34.49
N THR A 4 -32.71 16.87 34.40
CA THR A 4 -31.96 17.01 33.15
C THR A 4 -30.63 16.31 33.36
N GLY A 5 -30.67 14.98 33.23
CA GLY A 5 -29.51 14.13 33.17
C GLY A 5 -28.69 14.45 31.92
N SER A 6 -27.40 14.68 32.16
CA SER A 6 -26.36 14.86 31.16
C SER A 6 -26.10 13.53 30.44
N ASP A 7 -26.64 13.36 29.24
CA ASP A 7 -26.20 12.29 28.32
C ASP A 7 -24.87 12.70 27.68
N ALA A 8 -23.77 12.31 28.33
CA ALA A 8 -22.48 12.19 27.67
C ALA A 8 -22.52 10.92 26.81
N ALA A 9 -22.81 11.08 25.52
CA ALA A 9 -22.61 10.04 24.54
C ALA A 9 -21.10 9.78 24.41
N SER A 10 -20.63 8.73 25.08
CA SER A 10 -19.32 8.13 24.81
C SER A 10 -19.40 7.44 23.46
N GLU A 11 -18.80 8.05 22.44
CA GLU A 11 -18.50 7.40 21.17
C GLU A 11 -17.51 6.26 21.45
N GLU A 12 -18.04 5.04 21.60
CA GLU A 12 -17.24 3.81 21.56
C GLU A 12 -16.66 3.71 20.15
N SER A 13 -15.37 4.02 20.01
CA SER A 13 -14.61 3.68 18.82
C SER A 13 -14.59 2.16 18.70
N ASP A 14 -15.35 1.62 17.75
CA ASP A 14 -15.36 0.21 17.38
C ASP A 14 -14.01 -0.13 16.71
N GLY A 15 -12.96 -0.20 17.53
CA GLY A 15 -11.62 -0.50 17.07
C GLY A 15 -11.55 -1.96 16.66
N VAL A 16 -11.49 -2.22 15.35
CA VAL A 16 -11.27 -3.57 14.80
C VAL A 16 -10.00 -4.14 15.44
N GLN A 17 -10.15 -5.14 16.32
CA GLN A 17 -9.04 -5.85 16.94
C GLN A 17 -8.26 -6.61 15.85
N TYR A 18 -7.12 -6.04 15.45
CA TYR A 18 -6.23 -6.64 14.47
C TYR A 18 -5.33 -7.68 15.13
N ASP A 19 -5.47 -8.94 14.69
CA ASP A 19 -4.56 -10.02 15.06
C ASP A 19 -3.63 -10.33 13.87
N PRO A 20 -2.32 -10.03 14.00
CA PRO A 20 -1.33 -10.28 12.95
C PRO A 20 -1.09 -11.78 12.68
N GLU A 21 -1.51 -12.70 13.56
CA GLU A 21 -1.35 -14.14 13.35
C GLU A 21 -2.50 -14.77 12.53
N THR A 22 -3.63 -14.08 12.41
CA THR A 22 -4.84 -14.58 11.73
C THR A 22 -5.16 -13.88 10.41
N THR A 23 -4.51 -12.76 10.10
CA THR A 23 -4.64 -12.12 8.77
C THR A 23 -3.79 -12.89 7.75
N ARG A 24 -4.32 -14.00 7.26
CA ARG A 24 -3.75 -14.75 6.15
C ARG A 24 -4.25 -14.17 4.83
N TYR A 25 -3.41 -14.24 3.81
CA TYR A 25 -3.86 -14.09 2.44
C TYR A 25 -4.14 -15.47 1.86
N ASP A 26 -5.06 -15.54 0.92
CA ASP A 26 -5.38 -16.74 0.16
C ASP A 26 -5.33 -16.42 -1.34
N ILE A 27 -4.79 -17.36 -2.12
CA ILE A 27 -4.82 -17.28 -3.58
C ILE A 27 -5.80 -18.35 -4.07
N PHE A 28 -6.69 -17.94 -4.97
CA PHE A 28 -7.68 -18.81 -5.57
C PHE A 28 -7.52 -18.85 -7.10
N GLU A 29 -7.70 -20.01 -7.70
CA GLU A 29 -7.75 -20.22 -9.14
C GLU A 29 -9.12 -20.71 -9.61
N CYS A 30 -9.49 -20.34 -10.83
CA CYS A 30 -10.65 -20.93 -11.50
C CYS A 30 -10.22 -22.18 -12.28
N PRO A 31 -10.92 -23.32 -12.15
CA PRO A 31 -10.59 -24.52 -12.93
C PRO A 31 -10.96 -24.41 -14.42
N ASP A 32 -11.81 -23.44 -14.78
CA ASP A 32 -12.38 -23.30 -16.14
C ASP A 32 -11.75 -22.15 -16.94
N CYS A 33 -10.95 -21.28 -16.32
CA CYS A 33 -10.29 -20.14 -16.98
C CYS A 33 -9.06 -19.68 -16.19
N ASP A 34 -8.23 -18.82 -16.79
CA ASP A 34 -6.95 -18.38 -16.21
C ASP A 34 -7.08 -17.33 -15.09
N ASN A 35 -8.27 -17.18 -14.50
CA ASN A 35 -8.49 -16.21 -13.43
C ASN A 35 -7.85 -16.68 -12.12
N VAL A 36 -6.95 -15.86 -11.61
CA VAL A 36 -6.34 -16.00 -10.28
C VAL A 36 -6.72 -14.79 -9.42
N VAL A 37 -7.08 -15.03 -8.17
CA VAL A 37 -7.52 -13.99 -7.25
C VAL A 37 -6.78 -14.06 -5.92
N LEU A 38 -6.23 -12.93 -5.50
CA LEU A 38 -5.69 -12.72 -4.16
C LEU A 38 -6.79 -12.17 -3.24
N ALA A 39 -7.02 -12.84 -2.12
CA ALA A 39 -7.90 -12.38 -1.05
C ALA A 39 -7.09 -12.12 0.22
N VAL A 40 -7.38 -11.01 0.91
CA VAL A 40 -6.79 -10.68 2.21
C VAL A 40 -7.89 -10.25 3.15
N GLY A 41 -8.00 -10.95 4.27
CA GLY A 41 -9.05 -10.73 5.25
C GLY A 41 -9.58 -12.05 5.80
N SER A 42 -10.37 -11.95 6.86
CA SER A 42 -10.89 -13.07 7.64
C SER A 42 -12.36 -13.42 7.33
N ASP A 43 -12.99 -12.69 6.40
CA ASP A 43 -14.37 -12.96 6.03
C ASP A 43 -14.41 -14.02 4.93
N GLU A 44 -15.04 -15.16 5.22
CA GLU A 44 -15.40 -16.18 4.26
C GLU A 44 -16.64 -15.74 3.48
N PRO A 45 -16.47 -15.28 2.24
CA PRO A 45 -17.29 -15.81 1.17
C PRO A 45 -16.41 -16.58 0.18
N PRO A 46 -16.87 -17.73 -0.34
CA PRO A 46 -16.17 -18.41 -1.40
C PRO A 46 -16.12 -17.49 -2.63
N MET A 47 -14.92 -17.11 -3.06
CA MET A 47 -14.74 -16.43 -4.33
C MET A 47 -15.32 -17.32 -5.43
N SER A 48 -16.11 -16.73 -6.32
CA SER A 48 -16.79 -17.47 -7.38
C SER A 48 -16.47 -16.91 -8.75
N CYS A 49 -16.25 -17.80 -9.70
CA CYS A 49 -16.05 -17.51 -11.11
C CYS A 49 -16.94 -18.47 -11.91
N HIS A 50 -17.65 -17.99 -12.93
CA HIS A 50 -18.60 -18.81 -13.71
C HIS A 50 -19.70 -19.50 -12.86
N ASN A 51 -20.10 -18.86 -11.75
CA ASN A 51 -21.01 -19.44 -10.73
C ASN A 51 -20.49 -20.72 -10.06
N GLN A 52 -19.20 -21.01 -10.17
CA GLN A 52 -18.52 -22.07 -9.45
C GLN A 52 -17.57 -21.49 -8.41
N GLN A 53 -17.34 -22.25 -7.33
CA GLN A 53 -16.37 -21.88 -6.31
C GLN A 53 -14.95 -22.03 -6.86
N MET A 54 -14.13 -20.99 -6.68
CA MET A 54 -12.72 -21.05 -7.01
C MET A 54 -11.96 -21.95 -6.03
N GLN A 55 -10.90 -22.60 -6.53
CA GLN A 55 -10.09 -23.53 -5.74
C GLN A 55 -8.93 -22.78 -5.10
N ARG A 56 -8.63 -23.08 -3.83
CA ARG A 56 -7.50 -22.46 -3.13
C ARG A 56 -6.19 -23.10 -3.58
N ILE A 57 -5.23 -22.28 -4.01
CA ILE A 57 -3.86 -22.71 -4.29
C ILE A 57 -3.14 -22.93 -2.95
N GLN A 58 -2.61 -24.13 -2.73
CA GLN A 58 -1.90 -24.49 -1.49
C GLN A 58 -0.38 -24.48 -1.65
N ASP A 59 0.11 -24.83 -2.85
CA ASP A 59 1.53 -24.95 -3.14
C ASP A 59 1.84 -24.38 -4.52
N THR A 60 2.97 -23.68 -4.64
CA THR A 60 3.52 -23.20 -5.90
C THR A 60 4.91 -23.80 -6.10
N ASP A 61 5.19 -24.32 -7.30
CA ASP A 61 6.52 -24.89 -7.61
C ASP A 61 7.65 -23.83 -7.57
N MET A 62 7.29 -22.56 -7.78
CA MET A 62 8.22 -21.44 -7.73
C MET A 62 8.31 -20.85 -6.32
N SER A 63 9.53 -20.73 -5.78
CA SER A 63 9.77 -20.06 -4.51
C SER A 63 9.85 -18.53 -4.67
N VAL A 64 9.04 -17.79 -3.93
CA VAL A 64 9.07 -16.32 -3.88
C VAL A 64 9.70 -15.85 -2.58
N LYS A 65 10.51 -14.79 -2.63
CA LYS A 65 11.05 -14.16 -1.41
C LYS A 65 9.96 -13.30 -0.76
N THR A 66 9.67 -13.58 0.52
CA THR A 66 8.74 -12.75 1.29
C THR A 66 9.35 -11.38 1.56
N PRO A 67 8.67 -10.27 1.21
CA PRO A 67 9.16 -8.93 1.52
C PRO A 67 8.95 -8.60 3.00
N ASP A 68 9.83 -7.76 3.55
CA ASP A 68 9.56 -7.09 4.82
C ASP A 68 8.74 -5.80 4.64
N VAL A 69 8.16 -5.29 5.73
CA VAL A 69 7.31 -4.08 5.69
C VAL A 69 8.04 -2.87 5.11
N LYS A 70 9.34 -2.74 5.39
CA LYS A 70 10.13 -1.62 4.89
C LYS A 70 10.31 -1.73 3.38
N GLN A 71 10.60 -2.92 2.84
CA GLN A 71 10.70 -3.15 1.41
C GLN A 71 9.40 -2.77 0.69
N VAL A 72 8.24 -3.22 1.19
CA VAL A 72 6.93 -2.87 0.62
C VAL A 72 6.73 -1.35 0.61
N LEU A 73 7.02 -0.67 1.71
CA LEU A 73 6.86 0.79 1.80
C LEU A 73 7.82 1.56 0.89
N LEU A 74 9.04 1.07 0.68
CA LEU A 74 10.01 1.67 -0.23
C LEU A 74 9.62 1.48 -1.70
N GLU A 75 9.25 0.26 -2.07
CA GLU A 75 9.05 -0.15 -3.47
C GLU A 75 7.66 0.23 -3.99
N ALA A 76 6.59 -0.14 -3.28
CA ALA A 76 5.22 0.09 -3.76
C ALA A 76 4.79 1.56 -3.64
N PHE A 77 5.34 2.30 -2.67
CA PHE A 77 4.97 3.71 -2.43
C PHE A 77 6.07 4.69 -2.85
N GLY A 78 7.21 4.21 -3.34
CA GLY A 78 8.33 5.06 -3.79
C GLY A 78 8.90 5.97 -2.71
N LEU A 79 8.70 5.62 -1.43
CA LEU A 79 9.14 6.45 -0.30
C LEU A 79 10.54 6.00 0.14
N PRO A 80 11.59 6.83 0.03
CA PRO A 80 12.88 6.48 0.59
C PRO A 80 12.84 6.47 2.13
N LYS A 81 13.86 5.89 2.77
CA LYS A 81 13.93 5.76 4.25
C LYS A 81 13.55 7.06 5.00
N ALA A 82 14.06 8.21 4.55
CA ALA A 82 13.74 9.49 5.18
C ALA A 82 12.24 9.81 5.14
N GLY A 83 11.56 9.53 4.03
CA GLY A 83 10.11 9.69 3.91
C GLY A 83 9.33 8.77 4.85
N LEU A 84 9.80 7.53 5.04
CA LEU A 84 9.21 6.60 5.99
C LEU A 84 9.37 7.06 7.45
N ASP A 85 10.59 7.45 7.84
CA ASP A 85 10.88 7.96 9.18
C ASP A 85 10.00 9.18 9.51
N ILE A 86 9.85 10.10 8.54
CA ILE A 86 8.98 11.29 8.64
C ILE A 86 7.51 10.89 8.81
N CYS A 87 7.02 9.93 8.02
CA CYS A 87 5.63 9.46 8.11
C CYS A 87 5.32 8.89 9.50
N LEU A 88 6.19 8.00 9.99
CA LEU A 88 6.03 7.35 11.30
C LEU A 88 6.13 8.35 12.45
N CYS A 89 7.01 9.36 12.35
CA CYS A 89 7.10 10.44 13.34
C CYS A 89 5.78 11.21 13.46
N VAL A 90 5.20 11.65 12.33
CA VAL A 90 3.92 12.37 12.34
C VAL A 90 2.77 11.49 12.83
N ILE A 91 2.80 10.18 12.56
CA ILE A 91 1.76 9.26 13.05
C ILE A 91 1.87 9.05 14.56
N GLY A 92 3.09 8.92 15.10
CA GLY A 92 3.31 8.64 16.52
C GLY A 92 3.18 9.87 17.42
N GLU A 93 3.53 11.06 16.92
CA GLU A 93 3.66 12.29 17.72
C GLU A 93 2.77 13.45 17.22
N GLY A 94 2.05 13.26 16.11
CA GLY A 94 1.26 14.28 15.45
C GLY A 94 0.13 14.91 16.27
N PRO A 95 -0.32 16.12 15.91
CA PRO A 95 0.09 16.91 14.73
C PRO A 95 1.42 17.66 14.92
N LEU A 96 2.29 17.65 13.91
CA LEU A 96 3.62 18.30 13.94
C LEU A 96 3.84 19.23 12.74
N SER A 97 4.58 20.32 12.94
CA SER A 97 5.11 21.16 11.87
C SER A 97 6.39 20.57 11.27
N ALA A 98 6.75 21.04 10.07
CA ALA A 98 8.00 20.62 9.41
C ALA A 98 9.27 20.94 10.23
N ASN A 99 9.20 21.93 11.14
CA ASN A 99 10.33 22.24 12.03
C ASN A 99 10.43 21.18 13.13
N GLU A 100 9.32 20.87 13.78
CA GLU A 100 9.30 19.88 14.86
C GLU A 100 9.75 18.50 14.35
N VAL A 101 9.28 18.08 13.18
CA VAL A 101 9.73 16.82 12.57
C VAL A 101 11.23 16.84 12.23
N ALA A 102 11.75 17.96 11.73
CA ALA A 102 13.18 18.11 11.43
C ALA A 102 14.04 18.05 12.69
N ASP A 103 13.60 18.71 13.76
CA ASP A 103 14.28 18.73 15.05
C ASP A 103 14.24 17.33 15.71
N THR A 104 13.10 16.63 15.65
CA THR A 104 12.94 15.28 16.21
C THR A 104 13.80 14.24 15.48
N LEU A 105 13.81 14.26 14.15
CA LEU A 105 14.49 13.23 13.34
C LEU A 105 15.93 13.58 12.96
N GLY A 106 16.35 14.82 13.18
CA GLY A 106 17.67 15.31 12.77
C GLY A 106 17.87 15.40 11.25
N TYR A 107 16.78 15.45 10.48
CA TYR A 107 16.81 15.68 9.04
C TYR A 107 16.81 17.17 8.72
N ASP A 108 17.35 17.55 7.57
CA ASP A 108 17.25 18.94 7.13
C ASP A 108 15.78 19.31 6.82
N ARG A 109 15.42 20.55 7.14
CA ARG A 109 14.05 21.06 7.00
C ARG A 109 13.52 20.98 5.56
N SER A 110 14.36 21.14 4.56
CA SER A 110 13.96 21.05 3.14
C SER A 110 13.56 19.63 2.75
N THR A 111 14.33 18.64 3.19
CA THR A 111 14.05 17.21 3.03
C THR A 111 12.76 16.85 3.75
N VAL A 112 12.58 17.31 4.97
CA VAL A 112 11.34 17.09 5.74
C VAL A 112 10.14 17.70 5.03
N THR A 113 10.23 18.95 4.61
CA THR A 113 9.13 19.62 3.90
C THR A 113 8.78 18.93 2.59
N ARG A 114 9.79 18.49 1.82
CA ARG A 114 9.60 17.75 0.57
C ARG A 114 8.81 16.47 0.80
N TYR A 115 9.21 15.66 1.77
CA TYR A 115 8.53 14.40 2.06
C TYR A 115 7.19 14.58 2.73
N LEU A 116 7.00 15.56 3.61
CA LEU A 116 5.69 15.87 4.18
C LEU A 116 4.69 16.24 3.08
N ASN A 117 5.09 17.03 2.08
CA ASN A 117 4.23 17.33 0.94
C ASN A 117 3.94 16.08 0.11
N LYS A 118 4.96 15.26 -0.18
CA LYS A 118 4.76 13.99 -0.91
C LYS A 118 3.82 13.04 -0.18
N LEU A 119 3.93 12.95 1.14
CA LEU A 119 3.06 12.12 1.98
C LEU A 119 1.62 12.63 2.02
N VAL A 120 1.42 13.94 1.92
CA VAL A 120 0.09 14.54 1.74
C VAL A 120 -0.47 14.23 0.35
N GLU A 121 0.35 14.30 -0.71
CA GLU A 121 -0.05 13.92 -2.07
C GLU A 121 -0.44 12.44 -2.17
N LEU A 122 0.30 11.57 -1.49
CA LEU A 122 0.00 10.13 -1.39
C LEU A 122 -1.20 9.82 -0.47
N GLY A 123 -1.77 10.83 0.21
CA GLY A 123 -2.91 10.66 1.12
C GLY A 123 -2.57 10.00 2.46
N LEU A 124 -1.29 9.80 2.77
CA LEU A 124 -0.81 9.20 4.03
C LEU A 124 -0.86 10.20 5.19
N LEU A 125 -0.74 11.50 4.90
CA LEU A 125 -0.88 12.58 5.87
C LEU A 125 -1.90 13.62 5.39
N ARG A 126 -2.43 14.41 6.32
CA ARG A 126 -3.17 15.65 6.02
C ARG A 126 -2.34 16.86 6.44
N ARG A 127 -2.65 18.02 5.86
CA ARG A 127 -2.06 19.31 6.21
C ARG A 127 -3.16 20.28 6.64
N SER A 128 -2.95 21.00 7.73
CA SER A 128 -3.76 22.16 8.13
C SER A 128 -2.91 23.34 8.55
N GLU A 129 -3.51 24.52 8.59
CA GLU A 129 -2.89 25.73 9.14
C GLU A 129 -3.37 25.95 10.57
N LEU A 130 -2.43 26.16 11.50
CA LEU A 130 -2.72 26.58 12.87
C LEU A 130 -2.20 27.99 13.13
N ASN A 131 -2.98 28.78 13.86
CA ASN A 131 -2.56 30.10 14.33
C ASN A 131 -1.57 29.95 15.48
N ARG A 132 -0.45 30.66 15.41
CA ARG A 132 0.52 30.71 16.51
C ARG A 132 0.09 31.73 17.56
N GLU A 133 0.41 31.47 18.83
CA GLU A 133 0.12 32.37 19.96
C GLU A 133 0.76 33.76 19.79
N GLY A 134 1.90 33.85 19.08
CA GLY A 134 2.60 35.11 18.76
C GLY A 134 2.14 35.79 17.46
N GLY A 135 1.07 35.29 16.81
CA GLY A 135 0.64 35.72 15.49
C GLY A 135 1.29 34.94 14.34
N GLY A 136 0.59 34.88 13.20
CA GLY A 136 0.98 34.11 12.01
C GLY A 136 0.40 32.69 11.97
N VAL A 137 0.51 32.06 10.80
CA VAL A 137 0.05 30.68 10.55
C VAL A 137 1.21 29.72 10.39
N VAL A 138 1.06 28.49 10.87
CA VAL A 138 2.00 27.39 10.66
C VAL A 138 1.28 26.20 10.04
N ASN A 139 1.89 25.61 9.02
CA ASN A 139 1.45 24.33 8.50
C ASN A 139 1.85 23.23 9.49
N VAL A 140 0.84 22.48 9.95
CA VAL A 140 1.01 21.24 10.69
C VAL A 140 0.49 20.08 9.86
N TYR A 141 1.08 18.93 10.11
CA TYR A 141 0.77 17.69 9.46
C TYR A 141 0.26 16.70 10.50
N HIS A 142 -0.75 15.94 10.12
CA HIS A 142 -1.40 14.97 10.98
C HIS A 142 -1.56 13.67 10.23
N SER A 143 -1.57 12.56 10.98
CA SER A 143 -2.01 11.29 10.44
C SER A 143 -3.43 11.41 9.89
N VAL A 144 -3.71 10.70 8.82
CA VAL A 144 -5.10 10.37 8.50
C VAL A 144 -5.62 9.36 9.51
N ASP A 145 -6.93 9.32 9.70
CA ASP A 145 -7.59 8.28 10.49
C ASP A 145 -6.97 6.90 10.18
N LEU A 146 -6.56 6.16 11.22
CA LEU A 146 -5.73 4.97 11.06
C LEU A 146 -6.43 3.87 10.26
N GLU A 147 -7.75 3.73 10.41
CA GLU A 147 -8.54 2.75 9.65
C GLU A 147 -8.60 3.14 8.17
N ARG A 148 -8.83 4.42 7.90
CA ARG A 148 -8.75 4.95 6.54
C ARG A 148 -7.35 4.79 5.95
N MET A 149 -6.29 5.10 6.71
CA MET A 149 -4.90 4.94 6.28
C MET A 149 -4.63 3.49 5.88
N ARG A 150 -5.01 2.55 6.73
CA ARG A 150 -4.86 1.12 6.51
C ARG A 150 -5.55 0.69 5.21
N ARG A 151 -6.81 1.09 5.02
CA ARG A 151 -7.59 0.74 3.83
C ARG A 151 -6.97 1.31 2.55
N GLU A 152 -6.65 2.59 2.54
CA GLU A 152 -6.07 3.26 1.36
C GLU A 152 -4.68 2.73 1.03
N THR A 153 -3.84 2.47 2.04
CA THR A 153 -2.51 1.87 1.85
C THR A 153 -2.63 0.48 1.24
N LEU A 154 -3.54 -0.36 1.75
CA LEU A 154 -3.74 -1.71 1.22
C LEU A 154 -4.28 -1.69 -0.23
N ILE A 155 -5.23 -0.80 -0.53
CA ILE A 155 -5.73 -0.61 -1.90
C ILE A 155 -4.60 -0.16 -2.83
N GLY A 156 -3.82 0.84 -2.43
CA GLY A 156 -2.68 1.33 -3.21
C GLY A 156 -1.65 0.24 -3.50
N PHE A 157 -1.37 -0.61 -2.51
CA PHE A 157 -0.51 -1.78 -2.70
C PHE A 157 -1.08 -2.76 -3.73
N TYR A 158 -2.39 -3.04 -3.74
CA TYR A 158 -2.97 -3.94 -4.74
C TYR A 158 -2.99 -3.37 -6.14
N VAL A 159 -3.15 -2.05 -6.29
CA VAL A 159 -3.00 -1.39 -7.60
C VAL A 159 -1.59 -1.63 -8.13
N TRP A 160 -0.57 -1.34 -7.31
CA TRP A 160 0.84 -1.58 -7.67
C TRP A 160 1.11 -3.06 -7.98
N ALA A 161 0.61 -3.98 -7.15
CA ALA A 161 0.79 -5.42 -7.36
C ALA A 161 0.12 -5.91 -8.66
N GLY A 162 -1.06 -5.36 -9.01
CA GLY A 162 -1.75 -5.65 -10.25
C GLY A 162 -1.00 -5.14 -11.48
N GLU A 163 -0.43 -3.94 -11.40
CA GLU A 163 0.44 -3.39 -12.45
C GLU A 163 1.69 -4.26 -12.64
N ALA A 164 2.36 -4.63 -11.55
CA ALA A 164 3.51 -5.53 -11.59
C ALA A 164 3.17 -6.91 -12.16
N ALA A 165 2.02 -7.48 -11.80
CA ALA A 165 1.53 -8.74 -12.36
C ALA A 165 1.25 -8.63 -13.87
N SER A 166 0.69 -7.52 -14.31
CA SER A 166 0.40 -7.27 -15.73
C SER A 166 1.68 -7.22 -16.55
N LEU A 167 2.76 -6.61 -16.03
CA LEU A 167 4.08 -6.61 -16.67
C LEU A 167 4.66 -8.03 -16.82
N ILE A 168 4.43 -8.92 -15.85
CA ILE A 168 4.86 -10.34 -15.92
C ILE A 168 4.08 -11.07 -17.02
N GLU A 169 2.77 -10.86 -17.10
CA GLU A 169 1.93 -11.49 -18.13
C GLU A 169 2.27 -10.99 -19.54
N GLU A 170 2.46 -9.68 -19.72
CA GLU A 170 2.93 -9.10 -20.98
C GLU A 170 4.28 -9.69 -21.43
N ALA A 171 5.20 -9.86 -20.47
CA ALA A 171 6.46 -10.54 -20.70
C ALA A 171 6.30 -12.00 -21.14
N ASN A 172 5.40 -12.75 -20.49
CA ASN A 172 5.13 -14.15 -20.82
C ASN A 172 4.54 -14.29 -22.24
N VAL A 173 3.57 -13.44 -22.59
CA VAL A 173 2.96 -13.40 -23.93
C VAL A 173 4.00 -13.08 -24.99
N THR A 174 4.82 -12.04 -24.77
CA THR A 174 5.87 -11.64 -25.72
C THR A 174 6.87 -12.78 -25.97
N LYS A 175 7.24 -13.51 -24.91
CA LYS A 175 8.11 -14.69 -25.02
C LYS A 175 7.46 -15.81 -25.82
N GLN A 176 6.16 -16.03 -25.65
CA GLN A 176 5.43 -17.07 -26.38
C GLN A 176 5.31 -16.72 -27.87
N GLU A 177 4.97 -15.47 -28.20
CA GLU A 177 4.94 -14.97 -29.58
C GLU A 177 6.30 -15.13 -30.27
N TYR A 178 7.40 -14.81 -29.59
CA TYR A 178 8.74 -15.01 -30.12
C TYR A 178 9.03 -16.47 -30.48
N LEU A 179 8.66 -17.42 -29.62
CA LEU A 179 8.87 -18.84 -29.83
C LEU A 179 7.98 -19.38 -30.96
N ASP A 180 6.73 -18.90 -31.06
CA ASP A 180 5.81 -19.27 -32.15
C ASP A 180 6.32 -18.76 -33.51
N GLU A 181 6.90 -17.55 -33.55
CA GLU A 181 7.53 -16.98 -34.76
C GLU A 181 8.89 -17.62 -35.09
N ASN A 182 9.58 -18.21 -34.10
CA ASN A 182 10.92 -18.76 -34.24
C ASN A 182 11.03 -20.18 -33.64
N PRO A 183 10.29 -21.18 -34.17
CA PRO A 183 10.18 -22.51 -33.55
C PRO A 183 11.49 -23.30 -33.49
N ASP A 184 12.46 -22.96 -34.37
CA ASP A 184 13.78 -23.60 -34.45
C ASP A 184 14.89 -22.79 -33.74
N ARG A 185 14.55 -21.74 -32.99
CA ARG A 185 15.53 -20.90 -32.29
C ARG A 185 15.22 -20.83 -30.79
N ASP A 186 16.28 -20.95 -29.99
CA ASP A 186 16.22 -20.66 -28.58
C ASP A 186 16.05 -19.15 -28.33
N LEU A 187 15.55 -18.80 -27.15
CA LEU A 187 15.45 -17.41 -26.72
C LEU A 187 16.84 -16.75 -26.67
N PRO A 188 16.97 -15.49 -27.12
CA PRO A 188 18.23 -14.77 -27.01
C PRO A 188 18.64 -14.59 -25.54
N GLU A 189 19.96 -14.62 -25.27
CA GLU A 189 20.52 -14.52 -23.91
C GLU A 189 20.08 -13.25 -23.14
N VAL A 190 19.68 -12.20 -23.85
CA VAL A 190 19.31 -10.89 -23.27
C VAL A 190 17.91 -10.45 -23.71
N PHE A 191 16.95 -11.39 -23.70
CA PHE A 191 15.56 -11.12 -24.09
C PHE A 191 14.92 -9.99 -23.26
N TRP A 192 15.26 -9.89 -21.97
CA TRP A 192 14.66 -8.95 -21.03
C TRP A 192 15.04 -7.47 -21.26
N ASP A 193 16.14 -7.19 -21.96
CA ASP A 193 16.55 -5.81 -22.30
C ASP A 193 15.84 -5.28 -23.57
N SER A 194 14.99 -6.10 -24.20
CA SER A 194 14.24 -5.72 -25.40
C SER A 194 12.87 -5.12 -25.10
N PHE A 195 12.40 -5.18 -23.85
CA PHE A 195 11.20 -4.49 -23.41
C PHE A 195 11.50 -2.98 -23.35
N PRO A 196 10.73 -2.14 -24.04
CA PRO A 196 10.93 -0.70 -23.97
C PRO A 196 10.69 -0.21 -22.54
N ASP A 197 11.55 0.70 -22.05
CA ASP A 197 11.28 1.42 -20.81
C ASP A 197 9.95 2.17 -20.98
N SER A 198 8.96 1.78 -20.19
CA SER A 198 7.68 2.49 -20.11
C SER A 198 7.89 3.82 -19.36
N ASP A 199 8.41 4.83 -20.04
CA ASP A 199 8.34 6.22 -19.56
C ASP A 199 6.87 6.67 -19.66
N GLY A 200 6.17 6.65 -18.52
CA GLY A 200 4.82 7.18 -18.31
C GLY A 200 4.78 8.17 -17.17
#